data_AF-A0A1Q9E6W5-F1
#
_entry.id   AF-A0A1Q9E6W5-F1
#
_cell.length_a   1.000
_cell.length_b   1.000
_cell.length_c   1.000
_cell.angle_alpha   90.00
_cell.angle_beta   90.00
_cell.angle_gamma   90.00
#
_symmetry.space_group_name_H-M   'P 1'
#
loop_
_entity.id
_entity.type
_entity.pdbx_description
1 polymer ?
#
loop_
_entity_poly.entity_id
_entity_poly.type
_entity_poly.pdbx_seq_one_letter_code
_entity_poly.pdbx_strand_id
1 'polypeptide(L)'
;MAGTAKAREAPQGTCLGLGVPIDIDSIGDGGALSTSGQHRLGSLGFMALPEFSARDPRGVSGNYGFLDYQLCLRWVQEHVAAFGGDASNVTLMGQSSGGTLNHAHLAAPGSEGLFHRVIALSGAPGSPKLSQASKEEQDRRIWLPRTGCAESSSVLDCLLGLGSVEIAQAIPEIYTREDTTDYPVKPGPSEIPWAELLHVDGVTIAWNMEEALAKGPYAAEADGPPPSSDHGGGTVWRRHSAAAGVLQQ
;
A
#
# COMPACT_ATOMS: atom_id res chain seq x y z
N MET A 1 -51.68 -14.90 11.34
CA MET A 1 -50.85 -13.72 11.02
C MET A 1 -49.51 -14.24 10.53
N ALA A 2 -49.23 -14.09 9.25
CA ALA A 2 -47.94 -14.47 8.66
C ALA A 2 -46.89 -13.44 9.08
N GLY A 3 -45.87 -13.88 9.81
CA GLY A 3 -44.70 -13.07 10.11
C GLY A 3 -43.78 -13.09 8.89
N THR A 4 -43.63 -11.96 8.23
CA THR A 4 -42.64 -11.77 7.18
C THR A 4 -41.25 -11.82 7.79
N ALA A 5 -40.50 -12.89 7.50
CA ALA A 5 -39.07 -12.94 7.77
C ALA A 5 -38.39 -11.89 6.87
N LYS A 6 -37.90 -10.80 7.47
CA LYS A 6 -36.94 -9.90 6.79
C LYS A 6 -35.70 -10.75 6.48
N ALA A 7 -35.38 -10.91 5.20
CA ALA A 7 -34.10 -11.42 4.77
C ALA A 7 -33.01 -10.54 5.39
N ARG A 8 -32.15 -11.13 6.23
CA ARG A 8 -30.92 -10.48 6.69
C ARG A 8 -29.97 -10.51 5.49
N GLU A 9 -29.55 -9.33 5.03
CA GLU A 9 -28.53 -9.20 4.00
C GLU A 9 -27.23 -9.84 4.47
N ALA A 10 -26.48 -10.44 3.53
CA ALA A 10 -25.22 -11.11 3.81
C ALA A 10 -24.18 -10.09 4.33
N PRO A 11 -23.31 -10.45 5.29
CA PRO A 11 -22.36 -9.52 5.86
C PRO A 11 -21.36 -8.96 4.84
N GLN A 12 -21.09 -7.67 4.89
CA GLN A 12 -20.15 -6.98 3.99
C GLN A 12 -18.70 -7.17 4.47
N GLY A 13 -17.72 -7.43 3.60
CA GLY A 13 -16.33 -7.65 4.01
C GLY A 13 -15.53 -6.33 4.08
N THR A 14 -14.89 -6.03 5.22
CA THR A 14 -13.94 -4.93 5.37
C THR A 14 -12.55 -5.48 5.72
N CYS A 15 -11.55 -5.14 4.92
CA CYS A 15 -10.14 -5.46 5.16
C CYS A 15 -9.41 -4.21 5.61
N LEU A 16 -8.80 -4.28 6.79
CA LEU A 16 -8.11 -3.17 7.42
C LEU A 16 -6.59 -3.30 7.27
N GLY A 17 -6.00 -2.24 6.75
CA GLY A 17 -4.58 -2.12 6.45
C GLY A 17 -3.86 -1.18 7.40
N LEU A 18 -3.61 -1.60 8.62
CA LEU A 18 -2.64 -0.94 9.48
C LEU A 18 -1.66 -2.00 9.98
N GLY A 19 -0.37 -1.66 10.01
CA GLY A 19 0.67 -2.46 10.69
C GLY A 19 0.51 -2.50 12.22
N VAL A 20 -0.71 -2.29 12.74
CA VAL A 20 -1.11 -2.41 14.14
C VAL A 20 -2.48 -3.09 14.20
N PRO A 21 -2.74 -3.94 15.21
CA PRO A 21 -4.05 -4.51 15.43
C PRO A 21 -5.06 -3.39 15.74
N ILE A 22 -6.09 -3.28 14.90
CA ILE A 22 -7.25 -2.43 15.18
C ILE A 22 -8.27 -3.29 15.93
N ASP A 23 -8.90 -2.74 16.97
CA ASP A 23 -10.10 -3.34 17.54
C ASP A 23 -11.23 -3.25 16.50
N ILE A 24 -11.48 -4.38 15.84
CA ILE A 24 -12.42 -4.50 14.74
C ILE A 24 -13.83 -4.83 15.20
N ASP A 25 -14.03 -5.15 16.47
CA ASP A 25 -15.33 -5.62 16.98
C ASP A 25 -16.38 -4.51 16.86
N SER A 26 -15.98 -3.25 17.12
CA SER A 26 -16.83 -2.07 16.92
C SER A 26 -17.27 -1.81 15.47
N ILE A 27 -16.56 -2.38 14.48
CA ILE A 27 -16.87 -2.25 13.05
C ILE A 27 -17.83 -3.38 12.62
N GLY A 28 -17.76 -4.54 13.28
CA GLY A 28 -18.55 -5.73 12.95
C GLY A 28 -20.04 -5.65 13.31
N ASP A 29 -20.41 -4.81 14.28
CA ASP A 29 -21.79 -4.62 14.74
C ASP A 29 -22.78 -4.19 13.64
N GLY A 30 -22.27 -3.67 12.52
CA GLY A 30 -23.04 -3.31 11.33
C GLY A 30 -23.38 -4.47 10.38
N GLY A 31 -23.06 -5.72 10.76
CA GLY A 31 -23.17 -6.86 9.85
C GLY A 31 -22.05 -6.86 8.81
N ALA A 32 -20.82 -6.56 9.24
CA ALA A 32 -19.64 -6.64 8.39
C ALA A 32 -18.63 -7.64 8.98
N LEU A 33 -18.00 -8.45 8.13
CA LEU A 33 -16.84 -9.22 8.55
C LEU A 33 -15.61 -8.32 8.43
N SER A 34 -14.89 -8.15 9.55
CA SER A 34 -13.67 -7.37 9.58
C SER A 34 -12.45 -8.27 9.71
N THR A 35 -11.37 -7.93 9.01
CA THR A 35 -10.09 -8.65 9.07
C THR A 35 -8.92 -7.68 9.00
N SER A 36 -7.81 -8.02 9.65
CA SER A 36 -6.56 -7.25 9.58
C SER A 36 -5.41 -8.15 9.15
N GLY A 37 -4.56 -7.64 8.24
CA GLY A 37 -3.39 -8.33 7.73
C GLY A 37 -2.11 -7.60 8.14
N GLN A 38 -1.08 -8.36 8.50
CA GLN A 38 0.25 -7.80 8.75
C GLN A 38 1.07 -7.82 7.47
N HIS A 39 1.87 -6.78 7.25
CA HIS A 39 2.81 -6.68 6.14
C HIS A 39 4.18 -6.24 6.65
N ARG A 40 5.24 -6.55 5.90
CA ARG A 40 6.59 -6.07 6.23
C ARG A 40 6.63 -4.54 6.23
N LEU A 41 7.42 -3.99 7.16
CA LEU A 41 7.62 -2.55 7.37
C LEU A 41 9.09 -2.17 7.21
N GLY A 42 9.36 -0.87 7.14
CA GLY A 42 10.72 -0.32 7.11
C GLY A 42 11.58 -0.91 5.98
N SER A 43 12.87 -1.10 6.26
CA SER A 43 13.83 -1.71 5.35
C SER A 43 13.41 -3.10 4.87
N LEU A 44 12.83 -3.92 5.75
CA LEU A 44 12.38 -5.28 5.43
C LEU A 44 11.22 -5.30 4.42
N GLY A 45 10.39 -4.25 4.42
CA GLY A 45 9.23 -4.14 3.53
C GLY A 45 9.45 -3.26 2.30
N PHE A 46 10.35 -2.28 2.37
CA PHE A 46 10.35 -1.18 1.40
C PHE A 46 11.74 -0.73 0.96
N MET A 47 12.82 -1.43 1.34
CA MET A 47 14.15 -1.17 0.80
C MET A 47 14.21 -1.60 -0.67
N ALA A 48 14.57 -0.65 -1.55
CA ALA A 48 14.94 -0.94 -2.93
C ALA A 48 16.45 -0.72 -3.11
N LEU A 49 17.13 -1.64 -3.79
CA LEU A 49 18.53 -1.51 -4.17
C LEU A 49 18.76 -2.15 -5.54
N PRO A 50 19.70 -1.63 -6.37
CA PRO A 50 19.98 -2.21 -7.68
C PRO A 50 20.37 -3.69 -7.62
N GLU A 51 21.04 -4.11 -6.54
CA GLU A 51 21.43 -5.49 -6.29
C GLU A 51 20.23 -6.43 -6.12
N PHE A 52 19.13 -5.94 -5.53
CA PHE A 52 17.88 -6.71 -5.45
C PHE A 52 17.17 -6.74 -6.80
N SER A 53 17.12 -5.61 -7.51
CA SER A 53 16.48 -5.51 -8.83
C SER A 53 17.17 -6.40 -9.86
N ALA A 54 18.50 -6.52 -9.82
CA ALA A 54 19.27 -7.41 -10.69
C ALA A 54 18.98 -8.91 -10.45
N ARG A 55 18.48 -9.28 -9.26
CA ARG A 55 18.12 -10.66 -8.90
C ARG A 55 16.68 -11.00 -9.23
N ASP A 56 15.77 -10.03 -9.23
CA ASP A 56 14.39 -10.24 -9.64
C ASP A 56 14.30 -10.32 -11.18
N PRO A 57 13.74 -11.40 -11.77
CA PRO A 57 13.58 -11.52 -13.22
C PRO A 57 12.76 -10.39 -13.87
N ARG A 58 11.98 -9.66 -13.07
CA ARG A 58 11.18 -8.51 -13.49
C ARG A 58 11.98 -7.20 -13.45
N GLY A 59 13.19 -7.22 -12.89
CA GLY A 59 14.07 -6.07 -12.81
C GLY A 59 13.67 -5.06 -11.73
N VAL A 60 12.94 -5.46 -10.69
CA VAL A 60 12.38 -4.57 -9.66
C VAL A 60 12.78 -4.97 -8.24
N SER A 61 12.78 -4.03 -7.31
CA SER A 61 13.02 -4.28 -5.89
C SER A 61 12.23 -3.33 -4.99
N GLY A 62 12.15 -3.63 -3.70
CA GLY A 62 11.27 -2.90 -2.78
C GLY A 62 9.80 -3.26 -2.96
N ASN A 63 8.90 -2.42 -2.44
CA ASN A 63 7.45 -2.66 -2.44
C ASN A 63 7.01 -4.03 -1.84
N TYR A 64 7.88 -4.70 -1.09
CA TYR A 64 7.61 -6.04 -0.54
C TYR A 64 6.46 -6.03 0.48
N GLY A 65 6.36 -4.99 1.32
CA GLY A 65 5.22 -4.80 2.22
C GLY A 65 3.91 -4.59 1.47
N PHE A 66 3.95 -3.95 0.30
CA PHE A 66 2.79 -3.82 -0.57
C PHE A 66 2.40 -5.16 -1.21
N LEU A 67 3.37 -5.98 -1.60
CA LEU A 67 3.14 -7.35 -2.08
C LEU A 67 2.55 -8.25 -0.99
N ASP A 68 2.99 -8.12 0.27
CA ASP A 68 2.39 -8.81 1.41
C ASP A 68 0.93 -8.40 1.60
N TYR A 69 0.60 -7.13 1.38
CA TYR A 69 -0.78 -6.65 1.40
C TYR A 69 -1.60 -7.29 0.28
N GLN A 70 -1.09 -7.33 -0.95
CA GLN A 70 -1.77 -8.04 -2.04
C GLN A 70 -1.96 -9.53 -1.75
N LEU A 71 -1.01 -10.17 -1.06
CA LEU A 71 -1.15 -11.55 -0.61
C LEU A 71 -2.28 -11.70 0.41
N CYS A 72 -2.41 -10.77 1.35
CA CYS A 72 -3.53 -10.75 2.30
C CYS A 72 -4.87 -10.62 1.55
N LEU A 73 -4.93 -9.77 0.52
CA LEU A 73 -6.16 -9.61 -0.27
C LEU A 73 -6.52 -10.87 -1.06
N ARG A 74 -5.53 -11.57 -1.63
CA ARG A 74 -5.77 -12.89 -2.26
C ARG A 74 -6.28 -13.91 -1.26
N TRP A 75 -5.68 -13.96 -0.07
CA TRP A 75 -6.16 -14.82 1.01
C TRP A 75 -7.63 -14.53 1.36
N VAL A 76 -8.01 -13.26 1.46
CA VAL A 76 -9.41 -12.86 1.69
C VAL A 76 -10.30 -13.36 0.56
N GLN A 77 -9.92 -13.13 -0.71
CA GLN A 77 -10.69 -13.62 -1.86
C GLN A 77 -10.90 -15.14 -1.82
N GLU A 78 -9.87 -15.90 -1.42
CA GLU A 78 -9.91 -17.37 -1.39
C GLU A 78 -10.68 -17.93 -0.18
N HIS A 79 -10.68 -17.24 0.96
CA HIS A 79 -11.09 -17.83 2.24
C HIS A 79 -12.27 -17.14 2.94
N VAL A 80 -12.59 -15.89 2.60
CA VAL A 80 -13.57 -15.10 3.38
C VAL A 80 -14.96 -15.72 3.41
N ALA A 81 -15.34 -16.48 2.38
CA ALA A 81 -16.61 -17.20 2.32
C ALA A 81 -16.76 -18.24 3.44
N ALA A 82 -15.66 -18.86 3.90
CA ALA A 82 -15.69 -19.81 5.02
C ALA A 82 -16.03 -19.13 6.36
N PHE A 83 -15.84 -17.81 6.44
CA PHE A 83 -16.17 -16.98 7.60
C PHE A 83 -17.51 -16.24 7.42
N GLY A 84 -18.26 -16.54 6.35
CA GLY A 84 -19.54 -15.92 6.05
C GLY A 84 -19.46 -14.52 5.42
N GLY A 85 -18.29 -14.09 4.96
CA GLY A 85 -18.13 -12.85 4.20
C GLY A 85 -18.26 -13.05 2.69
N ASP A 86 -18.45 -11.93 1.98
CA ASP A 86 -18.64 -11.90 0.53
C ASP A 86 -17.38 -11.39 -0.19
N ALA A 87 -16.72 -12.28 -0.95
CA ALA A 87 -15.51 -11.96 -1.72
C ALA A 87 -15.76 -10.94 -2.85
N SER A 88 -17.00 -10.86 -3.35
CA SER A 88 -17.43 -9.85 -4.34
C SER A 88 -17.74 -8.48 -3.71
N ASN A 89 -17.56 -8.36 -2.39
CA ASN A 89 -17.87 -7.16 -1.64
C ASN A 89 -16.82 -6.86 -0.58
N VAL A 90 -15.56 -6.72 -1.03
CA VAL A 90 -14.41 -6.39 -0.19
C VAL A 90 -14.12 -4.88 -0.23
N THR A 91 -14.06 -4.25 0.94
CA THR A 91 -13.66 -2.84 1.12
C THR A 91 -12.32 -2.75 1.83
N LEU A 92 -11.34 -2.03 1.26
CA LEU A 92 -10.10 -1.70 1.95
C LEU A 92 -10.31 -0.48 2.82
N MET A 93 -9.81 -0.51 4.04
CA MET A 93 -9.82 0.63 4.94
C MET A 93 -8.45 0.77 5.61
N GLY A 94 -7.90 1.97 5.66
CA GLY A 94 -6.53 2.17 6.14
C GLY A 94 -6.28 3.61 6.56
N GLN A 95 -5.46 3.79 7.61
CA GLN A 95 -5.09 5.09 8.14
C GLN A 95 -3.62 5.42 7.85
N SER A 96 -3.29 6.70 7.62
CA SER A 96 -1.91 7.16 7.36
C SER A 96 -1.25 6.37 6.23
N SER A 97 -0.15 5.65 6.51
CA SER A 97 0.54 4.78 5.55
C SER A 97 -0.39 3.71 4.96
N GLY A 98 -1.35 3.20 5.73
CA GLY A 98 -2.40 2.31 5.25
C GLY A 98 -3.34 2.96 4.24
N GLY A 99 -3.69 4.23 4.46
CA GLY A 99 -4.46 5.02 3.49
C GLY A 99 -3.67 5.27 2.20
N THR A 100 -2.37 5.53 2.31
CA THR A 100 -1.46 5.66 1.16
C THR A 100 -1.33 4.35 0.38
N LEU A 101 -1.17 3.21 1.07
CA LEU A 101 -1.16 1.88 0.43
C LEU A 101 -2.47 1.61 -0.31
N ASN A 102 -3.61 1.95 0.30
CA ASN A 102 -4.90 1.78 -0.36
C ASN A 102 -5.03 2.61 -1.64
N HIS A 103 -4.50 3.84 -1.68
CA HIS A 103 -4.43 4.60 -2.93
C HIS A 103 -3.56 3.88 -3.97
N ALA A 104 -2.37 3.39 -3.60
CA ALA A 104 -1.51 2.64 -4.52
C ALA A 104 -2.17 1.35 -5.05
N HIS A 105 -3.00 0.67 -4.25
CA HIS A 105 -3.78 -0.49 -4.71
C HIS A 105 -4.77 -0.15 -5.82
N LEU A 106 -5.24 1.10 -5.92
CA LEU A 106 -6.09 1.53 -7.03
C LEU A 106 -5.32 1.46 -8.36
N ALA A 107 -4.02 1.77 -8.36
CA ALA A 107 -3.16 1.85 -9.53
C ALA A 107 -2.32 0.59 -9.79
N ALA A 108 -2.43 -0.45 -8.95
CA ALA A 108 -1.62 -1.66 -9.03
C ALA A 108 -2.34 -2.79 -9.80
N PRO A 109 -1.77 -3.29 -10.92
CA PRO A 109 -2.38 -4.38 -11.69
C PRO A 109 -2.63 -5.64 -10.85
N GLY A 110 -1.67 -6.00 -9.97
CA GLY A 110 -1.78 -7.17 -9.09
C GLY A 110 -2.84 -7.08 -8.00
N SER A 111 -3.56 -5.96 -7.90
CA SER A 111 -4.68 -5.75 -6.96
C SER A 111 -6.04 -5.75 -7.64
N GLU A 112 -6.09 -5.89 -8.96
CA GLU A 112 -7.32 -5.90 -9.73
C GLU A 112 -8.24 -7.06 -9.33
N GLY A 113 -9.52 -6.76 -9.13
CA GLY A 113 -10.53 -7.74 -8.69
C GLY A 113 -10.42 -8.18 -7.24
N LEU A 114 -9.41 -7.75 -6.48
CA LEU A 114 -9.23 -8.17 -5.08
C LEU A 114 -10.04 -7.33 -4.08
N PHE A 115 -10.47 -6.14 -4.47
CA PHE A 115 -11.28 -5.23 -3.67
C PHE A 115 -12.19 -4.37 -4.56
N HIS A 116 -13.21 -3.78 -3.94
CA HIS A 116 -14.30 -3.07 -4.64
C HIS A 116 -14.42 -1.62 -4.19
N ARG A 117 -13.99 -1.31 -2.96
CA ARG A 117 -14.04 0.02 -2.37
C ARG A 117 -12.79 0.29 -1.55
N VAL A 118 -12.44 1.57 -1.44
CA VAL A 118 -11.34 2.05 -0.58
C VAL A 118 -11.87 3.15 0.33
N ILE A 119 -11.48 3.09 1.61
CA ILE A 119 -11.59 4.15 2.60
C ILE A 119 -10.16 4.50 3.03
N ALA A 120 -9.68 5.67 2.60
CA ALA A 120 -8.35 6.16 2.95
C ALA A 120 -8.44 7.28 3.99
N LEU A 121 -8.02 7.00 5.22
CA LEU A 121 -8.04 7.94 6.34
C LEU A 121 -6.67 8.59 6.48
N SER A 122 -6.56 9.91 6.28
CA SER A 122 -5.27 10.63 6.38
C SER A 122 -4.12 10.03 5.54
N GLY A 123 -4.46 9.35 4.44
CA GLY A 123 -3.48 8.85 3.48
C GLY A 123 -3.00 9.94 2.53
N ALA A 124 -1.84 9.74 1.90
CA ALA A 124 -1.29 10.65 0.90
C ALA A 124 -1.71 10.21 -0.52
N PRO A 125 -2.74 10.82 -1.14
CA PRO A 125 -3.22 10.42 -2.47
C PRO A 125 -2.23 10.73 -3.59
N GLY A 126 -1.25 11.61 -3.36
CA GLY A 126 -0.23 11.95 -4.35
C GLY A 126 0.98 11.01 -4.37
N SER A 127 1.00 9.95 -3.57
CA SER A 127 2.10 8.98 -3.48
C SER A 127 1.70 7.62 -4.08
N PRO A 128 2.64 6.81 -4.62
CA PRO A 128 4.07 7.10 -4.75
C PRO A 128 4.43 8.10 -5.85
N LYS A 129 5.54 8.84 -5.71
CA LYS A 129 6.09 9.75 -6.73
C LYS A 129 7.46 9.32 -7.25
N LEU A 130 8.25 8.64 -6.43
CA LEU A 130 9.57 8.18 -6.85
C LEU A 130 9.46 7.09 -7.91
N SER A 131 10.36 7.14 -8.90
CA SER A 131 10.66 6.00 -9.75
C SER A 131 11.55 5.00 -9.01
N GLN A 132 11.64 3.77 -9.52
CA GLN A 132 12.56 2.76 -8.98
C GLN A 132 14.00 3.26 -8.87
N ALA A 133 14.58 3.84 -9.93
CA ALA A 133 15.95 4.32 -9.89
C ALA A 133 16.17 5.40 -8.81
N SER A 134 15.21 6.32 -8.65
CA SER A 134 15.28 7.35 -7.61
C SER A 134 15.15 6.77 -6.20
N LYS A 135 14.30 5.75 -6.03
CA LYS A 135 14.12 5.05 -4.76
C LYS A 135 15.36 4.22 -4.39
N GLU A 136 15.94 3.50 -5.34
CA GLU A 136 17.19 2.75 -5.16
C GLU A 136 18.35 3.67 -4.74
N GLU A 137 18.50 4.83 -5.39
CA GLU A 137 19.51 5.82 -5.02
C GLU A 137 19.25 6.40 -3.63
N GLN A 138 18.01 6.75 -3.32
CA GLN A 138 17.61 7.20 -1.99
C GLN A 138 17.98 6.14 -0.94
N ASP A 139 17.57 4.90 -1.13
CA ASP A 139 17.72 3.85 -0.13
C ASP A 139 19.17 3.41 0.02
N ARG A 140 19.95 3.42 -1.06
CA ARG A 140 21.39 3.26 -0.99
C ARG A 140 22.05 4.33 -0.13
N ARG A 141 21.62 5.59 -0.18
CA ARG A 141 22.18 6.65 0.67
C ARG A 141 21.72 6.55 2.12
N ILE A 142 20.46 6.16 2.32
CA ILE A 142 19.78 6.24 3.61
C ILE A 142 20.05 4.99 4.47
N TRP A 143 19.90 3.79 3.90
CA TRP A 143 19.91 2.52 4.63
C TRP A 143 21.27 1.84 4.59
N LEU A 144 21.88 1.76 3.41
CA LEU A 144 23.07 0.92 3.21
C LEU A 144 24.24 1.26 4.16
N PRO A 145 24.61 2.53 4.41
CA PRO A 145 25.69 2.87 5.34
C PRO A 145 25.44 2.41 6.78
N ARG A 146 24.17 2.27 7.18
CA ARG A 146 23.76 1.89 8.54
C ARG A 146 23.80 0.38 8.77
N THR A 147 23.85 -0.40 7.70
CA THR A 147 23.94 -1.87 7.76
C THR A 147 25.37 -2.39 7.88
N GLY A 148 26.38 -1.52 7.67
CA GLY A 148 27.78 -1.94 7.55
C GLY A 148 28.13 -2.64 6.23
N CYS A 149 27.15 -2.83 5.32
CA CYS A 149 27.35 -3.54 4.06
C CYS A 149 27.80 -2.67 2.88
N ALA A 150 27.91 -1.34 3.05
CA ALA A 150 28.22 -0.41 1.96
C ALA A 150 29.54 -0.72 1.24
N GLU A 151 30.57 -1.10 2.01
CA GLU A 151 31.91 -1.40 1.50
C GLU A 151 32.14 -2.92 1.25
N SER A 152 31.07 -3.73 1.34
CA SER A 152 31.18 -5.17 1.10
C SER A 152 31.48 -5.45 -0.38
N SER A 153 32.35 -6.42 -0.63
CA SER A 153 32.60 -6.96 -1.98
C SER A 153 31.33 -7.52 -2.66
N SER A 154 30.35 -7.93 -1.85
CA SER A 154 28.98 -8.26 -2.28
C SER A 154 28.01 -7.64 -1.30
N VAL A 155 27.39 -6.52 -1.70
CA VAL A 155 26.37 -5.84 -0.89
C VAL A 155 25.20 -6.77 -0.60
N LEU A 156 24.74 -7.52 -1.60
CA LEU A 156 23.61 -8.44 -1.48
C LEU A 156 23.88 -9.55 -0.47
N ASP A 157 25.02 -10.24 -0.57
CA ASP A 157 25.33 -11.35 0.33
C ASP A 157 25.55 -10.85 1.76
N CYS A 158 26.13 -9.66 1.92
CA CYS A 158 26.25 -9.03 3.24
C CYS A 158 24.88 -8.77 3.86
N LEU A 159 23.96 -8.14 3.11
CA LEU A 159 22.61 -7.83 3.60
C LEU A 159 21.81 -9.09 3.95
N LEU A 160 21.92 -10.14 3.13
CA LEU A 160 21.26 -11.42 3.39
C LEU A 160 21.88 -12.22 4.55
N GLY A 161 23.13 -11.90 4.93
CA GLY A 161 23.80 -12.47 6.09
C GLY A 161 23.43 -11.80 7.42
N LEU A 162 22.80 -10.63 7.40
CA LEU A 162 22.38 -9.91 8.60
C LEU A 162 21.10 -10.51 9.22
N GLY A 163 21.00 -10.44 10.54
CA GLY A 163 19.77 -10.73 11.27
C GLY A 163 18.70 -9.65 11.03
N SER A 164 17.42 -10.04 11.19
CA SER A 164 16.29 -9.11 11.01
C SER A 164 16.35 -7.90 11.95
N VAL A 165 16.91 -8.07 13.17
CA VAL A 165 17.11 -6.98 14.13
C VAL A 165 18.16 -5.99 13.64
N GLU A 166 19.27 -6.46 13.06
CA GLU A 166 20.33 -5.58 12.52
C GLU A 166 19.80 -4.75 11.34
N ILE A 167 19.03 -5.39 10.45
CA ILE A 167 18.38 -4.72 9.32
C ILE A 167 17.30 -3.73 9.79
N ALA A 168 16.54 -4.08 10.84
CA ALA A 168 15.52 -3.20 11.41
C ALA A 168 16.13 -2.04 12.21
N GLN A 169 17.29 -2.21 12.83
CA GLN A 169 18.00 -1.14 13.54
C GLN A 169 18.72 -0.17 12.60
N ALA A 170 18.86 -0.52 11.31
CA ALA A 170 19.34 0.40 10.30
C ALA A 170 18.34 1.53 9.95
N ILE A 171 17.21 1.66 10.67
CA ILE A 171 16.24 2.76 10.54
C ILE A 171 16.92 4.10 10.81
N PRO A 172 16.92 5.03 9.84
CA PRO A 172 17.46 6.37 10.06
C PRO A 172 16.63 7.11 11.10
N GLU A 173 17.30 7.90 11.94
CA GLU A 173 16.67 8.69 13.00
C GLU A 173 15.57 9.64 12.50
N ILE A 174 15.63 10.09 11.24
CA ILE A 174 14.59 10.94 10.63
C ILE A 174 13.20 10.28 10.66
N TYR A 175 13.14 8.95 10.69
CA TYR A 175 11.89 8.19 10.80
C TYR A 175 11.47 7.90 12.25
N THR A 176 12.30 8.20 13.24
CA THR A 176 12.06 7.93 14.66
C THR A 176 11.93 9.19 15.52
N ARG A 177 11.98 10.40 14.93
CA ARG A 177 11.79 11.65 15.68
C ARG A 177 10.30 11.88 15.98
N GLU A 178 9.96 11.85 17.27
CA GLU A 178 8.65 12.29 17.79
C GLU A 178 8.44 13.82 17.69
N ASP A 179 9.46 14.63 17.36
CA ASP A 179 9.44 16.11 17.47
C ASP A 179 8.95 16.90 16.24
N THR A 180 8.31 16.25 15.26
CA THR A 180 8.07 16.87 13.94
C THR A 180 6.85 17.81 13.83
N THR A 181 6.28 18.27 14.96
CA THR A 181 5.24 19.32 14.93
C THR A 181 5.77 20.74 14.88
N ASP A 182 7.09 20.99 14.98
CA ASP A 182 7.65 22.34 14.84
C ASP A 182 9.14 22.28 14.41
N TYR A 183 9.43 22.40 13.11
CA TYR A 183 10.80 22.23 12.58
C TYR A 183 11.57 23.56 12.47
N PRO A 184 12.78 23.70 13.06
CA PRO A 184 13.70 24.82 12.82
C PRO A 184 14.58 24.66 11.57
N VAL A 185 14.43 23.58 10.78
CA VAL A 185 15.11 23.44 9.48
C VAL A 185 14.11 22.92 8.45
N LYS A 186 13.81 23.76 7.44
CA LYS A 186 13.07 23.34 6.25
C LYS A 186 14.01 22.52 5.35
N PRO A 187 13.69 21.26 5.02
CA PRO A 187 14.41 20.56 3.96
C PRO A 187 14.27 21.36 2.66
N GLY A 188 15.37 21.53 1.93
CA GLY A 188 15.32 22.19 0.63
C GLY A 188 14.44 21.44 -0.36
N PRO A 189 14.03 22.04 -1.49
CA PRO A 189 13.21 21.38 -2.53
C PRO A 189 13.80 20.07 -3.08
N SER A 190 15.10 19.82 -2.83
CA SER A 190 15.87 18.64 -3.21
C SER A 190 16.05 17.60 -2.08
N GLU A 191 15.59 17.89 -0.86
CA GLU A 191 15.73 17.03 0.31
C GLU A 191 14.36 16.48 0.68
N ILE A 192 14.14 15.27 0.16
CA ILE A 192 13.03 14.34 0.31
C ILE A 192 12.24 14.59 1.61
N PRO A 193 11.09 15.29 1.53
CA PRO A 193 10.40 15.78 2.73
C PRO A 193 9.77 14.65 3.57
N TRP A 194 9.66 13.44 3.01
CA TRP A 194 9.30 12.19 3.67
C TRP A 194 9.94 11.10 2.83
N ALA A 195 10.89 10.34 3.36
CA ALA A 195 11.51 9.31 2.53
C ALA A 195 10.42 8.27 2.17
N GLU A 196 10.10 8.23 0.88
CA GLU A 196 8.88 7.61 0.39
C GLU A 196 9.02 6.09 0.52
N LEU A 197 8.03 5.45 1.15
CA LEU A 197 8.04 4.01 1.36
C LEU A 197 7.77 3.28 0.04
N LEU A 198 6.78 3.74 -0.71
CA LEU A 198 6.39 3.20 -2.01
C LEU A 198 7.14 3.91 -3.13
N HIS A 199 7.27 3.22 -4.26
CA HIS A 199 7.76 3.81 -5.50
C HIS A 199 7.10 3.15 -6.69
N VAL A 200 7.06 3.85 -7.81
CA VAL A 200 6.60 3.34 -9.10
C VAL A 200 7.74 2.52 -9.71
N ASP A 201 7.54 1.21 -9.83
CA ASP A 201 8.48 0.26 -10.42
C ASP A 201 8.02 -0.23 -11.80
N GLY A 202 6.84 0.19 -12.26
CA GLY A 202 6.28 -0.21 -13.56
C GLY A 202 5.74 -1.64 -13.59
N VAL A 203 5.84 -2.40 -12.49
CA VAL A 203 5.47 -3.82 -12.41
C VAL A 203 4.51 -4.08 -11.26
N THR A 204 4.93 -3.80 -10.03
CA THR A 204 4.11 -3.94 -8.83
C THR A 204 3.14 -2.76 -8.71
N ILE A 205 3.66 -1.54 -8.88
CA ILE A 205 2.91 -0.29 -8.95
C ILE A 205 3.25 0.33 -10.31
N ALA A 206 2.33 0.18 -11.25
CA ALA A 206 2.55 0.55 -12.64
C ALA A 206 2.53 2.07 -12.87
N TRP A 207 1.72 2.78 -12.08
CA TRP A 207 1.49 4.21 -12.22
C TRP A 207 1.48 4.89 -10.86
N ASN A 208 1.95 6.14 -10.82
CA ASN A 208 1.55 7.03 -9.74
C ASN A 208 0.06 7.41 -9.89
N MET A 209 -0.52 8.01 -8.85
CA MET A 209 -1.96 8.31 -8.87
C MET A 209 -2.36 9.36 -9.91
N GLU A 210 -1.50 10.31 -10.25
CA GLU A 210 -1.77 11.30 -11.29
C GLU A 210 -1.84 10.63 -12.68
N GLU A 211 -0.89 9.74 -12.96
CA GLU A 211 -0.86 8.92 -14.17
C GLU A 211 -2.05 7.96 -14.23
N ALA A 212 -2.41 7.33 -13.10
CA ALA A 212 -3.52 6.39 -13.01
C ALA A 212 -4.87 7.07 -13.31
N LEU A 213 -5.04 8.32 -12.87
CA LEU A 213 -6.22 9.14 -13.16
C LEU A 213 -6.23 9.67 -14.59
N ALA A 214 -5.07 10.06 -15.13
CA ALA A 214 -4.99 10.67 -16.46
C ALA A 214 -5.01 9.63 -17.61
N LYS A 215 -4.41 8.46 -17.39
CA LYS A 215 -4.09 7.48 -18.43
C LYS A 215 -4.35 6.03 -18.02
N GLY A 216 -4.60 5.79 -16.75
CA GLY A 216 -4.74 4.46 -16.18
C GLY A 216 -6.20 3.98 -16.07
N PRO A 217 -6.47 3.03 -15.17
CA PRO A 217 -7.75 2.31 -15.10
C PRO A 217 -8.95 3.19 -14.69
N TYR A 218 -8.73 4.46 -14.32
CA TYR A 218 -9.77 5.43 -13.96
C TYR A 218 -9.88 6.60 -14.93
N ALA A 219 -9.16 6.58 -16.07
CA ALA A 219 -9.18 7.68 -17.04
C ALA A 219 -10.59 8.02 -17.57
N ALA A 220 -11.50 7.05 -17.61
CA ALA A 220 -12.91 7.25 -17.99
C ALA A 220 -13.77 7.90 -16.89
N GLU A 221 -13.31 7.93 -15.63
CA GLU A 221 -14.01 8.57 -14.50
C GLU A 221 -13.58 10.03 -14.28
N ALA A 222 -12.50 10.48 -14.94
CA ALA A 222 -11.98 11.85 -14.85
C ALA A 222 -12.91 12.94 -15.42
N ASP A 223 -13.89 12.55 -16.25
CA ASP A 223 -14.94 13.44 -16.80
C ASP A 223 -16.18 13.55 -15.89
N GLY A 224 -16.20 12.87 -14.74
CA GLY A 224 -17.25 13.00 -13.71
C GLY A 224 -16.94 14.09 -12.68
N PRO A 225 -17.94 14.59 -11.91
CA PRO A 225 -17.66 15.51 -10.82
C PRO A 225 -16.71 14.84 -9.80
N PRO A 226 -15.71 15.56 -9.26
CA PRO A 226 -14.80 15.00 -8.27
C PRO A 226 -15.60 14.43 -7.09
N PRO A 227 -15.17 13.33 -6.46
CA PRO A 227 -15.86 12.78 -5.31
C PRO A 227 -16.00 13.86 -4.24
N SER A 228 -17.25 14.13 -3.83
CA SER A 228 -17.58 15.20 -2.90
C SER A 228 -16.84 15.00 -1.58
N SER A 229 -15.98 15.96 -1.24
CA SER A 229 -15.38 16.06 0.09
C SER A 229 -16.42 16.62 1.06
N ASP A 230 -17.41 15.81 1.44
CA ASP A 230 -18.27 16.18 2.55
C ASP A 230 -17.51 16.01 3.87
N HIS A 231 -17.68 17.00 4.72
CA HIS A 231 -16.89 17.30 5.91
C HIS A 231 -16.52 16.09 6.79
N GLY A 232 -15.21 15.85 6.91
CA GLY A 232 -14.60 15.05 7.99
C GLY A 232 -14.49 13.55 7.72
N GLY A 233 -13.39 13.13 7.11
CA GLY A 233 -12.83 11.77 7.27
C GLY A 233 -13.15 10.77 6.15
N GLY A 234 -12.35 10.81 5.09
CA GLY A 234 -12.18 9.70 4.14
C GLY A 234 -12.79 9.92 2.75
N THR A 235 -11.99 9.69 1.71
CA THR A 235 -12.49 9.62 0.32
C THR A 235 -12.84 8.19 -0.02
N VAL A 236 -14.04 7.97 -0.60
CA VAL A 236 -14.48 6.65 -1.06
C VAL A 236 -14.30 6.54 -2.58
N TRP A 237 -13.47 5.61 -3.03
CA TRP A 237 -13.28 5.29 -4.44
C TRP A 237 -13.98 3.98 -4.79
N ARG A 238 -14.65 3.91 -5.95
CA ARG A 238 -15.24 2.69 -6.51
C ARG A 238 -14.60 2.41 -7.86
N ARG A 239 -14.04 1.21 -8.04
CA ARG A 239 -13.55 0.76 -9.35
C ARG A 239 -14.67 0.00 -10.05
N HIS A 240 -15.20 0.52 -11.15
CA HIS A 240 -16.06 -0.25 -12.04
C HIS A 240 -15.17 -1.23 -12.82
N SER A 241 -15.59 -2.49 -12.99
CA SER A 241 -14.81 -3.43 -13.80
C SER A 241 -14.78 -2.95 -15.25
N ALA A 242 -13.70 -2.28 -15.66
CA ALA A 242 -13.48 -2.03 -17.07
C ALA A 242 -13.22 -3.38 -17.75
N ALA A 243 -13.97 -3.64 -18.82
CA ALA A 243 -13.95 -4.89 -19.55
C ALA A 243 -12.53 -5.37 -19.89
N ALA A 244 -12.31 -6.67 -19.72
CA ALA A 244 -11.16 -7.41 -20.22
C ALA A 244 -10.91 -7.03 -21.69
N GLY A 245 -9.90 -6.19 -21.96
CA GLY A 245 -9.74 -5.69 -23.32
C GLY A 245 -8.63 -4.69 -23.58
N VAL A 246 -7.60 -4.52 -22.74
CA VAL A 246 -6.43 -3.69 -23.12
C VAL A 246 -5.14 -4.21 -22.47
N LEU A 247 -4.80 -5.49 -22.68
CA LEU A 247 -3.43 -5.99 -22.53
C LEU A 247 -3.17 -7.09 -23.57
N GLN A 248 -3.20 -6.69 -24.84
CA GLN A 248 -2.45 -7.33 -25.91
C GLN A 248 -1.87 -6.23 -26.79
N GLN A 249 -0.61 -5.88 -26.52
CA GLN A 249 0.39 -5.45 -27.50
C GLN A 249 1.75 -5.38 -26.82
#